data_AF-A0A924DZK2-F1
#
_entry.id   AF-A0A924DZK2-F1
#
_cell.length_a   1.000
_cell.length_b   1.000
_cell.length_c   1.000
_cell.angle_alpha   90.00
_cell.angle_beta   90.00
_cell.angle_gamma   90.00
#
_symmetry.space_group_name_H-M   'P 1'
#
loop_
_entity.id
_entity.type
_entity.pdbx_description
1 polymer ?
#
loop_
_entity_poly.entity_id
_entity_poly.type
_entity_poly.pdbx_seq_one_letter_code
_entity_poly.pdbx_strand_id
1 'polypeptide(L)'
;MNKLFQTNDVDLLRKAAILLSKENERLVQQNRLLLERIAQLNGSAIPHEQSELTFLKELLARQNQEQFGSSSEKSRHPNKETQTDQDGQQDAGKPDKKRRGHGPSEQLQLLVVDQDHPLPDDQRTCPQCHGTVEPMG
;
A
#
# COMPACT_ATOMS: atom_id res chain seq x y z
N MET A 1 29.83 26.06 -26.33
CA MET A 1 30.01 24.88 -27.22
C MET A 1 31.43 24.38 -27.09
N ASN A 2 31.64 23.07 -26.93
CA ASN A 2 32.96 22.48 -26.66
C ASN A 2 33.88 22.64 -27.89
N LYS A 3 35.04 23.30 -27.72
CA LYS A 3 35.99 23.61 -28.80
C LYS A 3 36.55 22.36 -29.51
N LEU A 4 36.54 21.21 -28.84
CA LEU A 4 36.98 19.92 -29.37
C LEU A 4 36.13 19.42 -30.56
N PHE A 5 34.86 19.80 -30.65
CA PHE A 5 33.98 19.40 -31.76
C PHE A 5 34.22 20.20 -33.05
N GLN A 6 35.04 21.26 -32.99
CA GLN A 6 35.32 22.16 -34.12
C GLN A 6 36.74 21.99 -34.69
N THR A 7 37.58 21.17 -34.03
CA THR A 7 38.97 20.94 -34.44
C THR A 7 39.08 19.73 -35.36
N ASN A 8 39.72 19.90 -36.52
CA ASN A 8 40.04 18.83 -37.48
C ASN A 8 41.41 18.17 -37.25
N ASP A 9 42.10 18.53 -36.16
CA ASP A 9 43.41 17.98 -35.82
C ASP A 9 43.27 16.56 -35.24
N VAL A 10 43.67 15.57 -36.04
CA VAL A 10 43.50 14.13 -35.75
C VAL A 10 44.25 13.71 -34.48
N ASP A 11 45.43 14.28 -34.21
CA ASP A 11 46.22 13.89 -33.05
C ASP A 11 45.63 14.44 -31.75
N LEU A 12 45.05 15.63 -31.81
CA LEU A 12 44.33 16.23 -30.69
C LEU A 12 43.05 15.44 -30.38
N LEU A 13 42.29 15.05 -31.41
CA LEU A 13 41.10 14.20 -31.27
C LEU A 13 41.45 12.82 -30.70
N ARG A 14 42.56 12.20 -31.14
CA ARG A 14 43.01 10.90 -30.61
C ARG A 14 43.34 10.99 -29.11
N LYS A 15 44.06 12.04 -28.70
CA LYS A 15 44.38 12.28 -27.28
C LYS A 15 43.12 12.51 -26.45
N ALA A 16 42.19 13.31 -26.96
CA ALA A 16 40.90 13.53 -26.31
C ALA A 16 40.08 12.24 -26.17
N ALA A 17 40.05 11.40 -27.19
CA ALA A 17 39.37 10.10 -27.16
C ALA A 17 39.95 9.15 -26.10
N ILE A 18 41.28 9.09 -25.98
CA ILE A 18 41.96 8.27 -24.94
C ILE A 18 41.65 8.78 -23.54
N LEU A 19 41.61 10.10 -23.34
CA LEU A 19 41.25 10.68 -22.05
C LEU A 19 39.79 10.40 -21.69
N LEU A 20 38.89 10.57 -22.66
CA LEU A 20 37.46 10.28 -22.48
C LEU A 20 37.20 8.79 -22.23
N SER A 21 37.93 7.88 -22.87
CA SER A 21 37.77 6.44 -22.65
C SER A 21 38.16 6.05 -21.22
N LYS A 22 39.30 6.55 -20.73
CA LYS A 22 39.76 6.32 -19.36
C LYS A 22 38.81 6.91 -18.33
N GLU A 23 38.29 8.11 -18.59
CA GLU A 23 37.33 8.74 -17.69
C GLU A 23 35.98 8.01 -17.68
N ASN A 24 35.52 7.52 -18.84
CA ASN A 24 34.34 6.67 -18.91
C ASN A 24 34.54 5.36 -18.13
N GLU A 25 35.69 4.70 -18.25
CA GLU A 25 36.00 3.49 -17.46
C GLU A 25 35.96 3.79 -15.95
N ARG A 26 36.57 4.90 -15.53
CA ARG A 26 36.56 5.36 -14.14
C ARG A 26 35.13 5.61 -13.64
N LEU A 27 34.32 6.33 -14.43
CA LEU A 27 32.92 6.65 -14.09
C LEU A 27 32.03 5.40 -14.04
N VAL A 28 32.24 4.44 -14.93
CA VAL A 28 31.53 3.15 -14.91
C VAL A 28 31.85 2.38 -13.63
N GLN A 29 33.13 2.31 -13.23
CA GLN A 29 33.54 1.68 -11.97
C GLN A 29 32.90 2.38 -10.76
N GLN A 30 32.90 3.71 -10.73
CA GLN A 30 32.27 4.47 -9.65
C GLN A 30 30.76 4.26 -9.59
N ASN A 31 30.07 4.26 -10.73
CA ASN A 31 28.63 3.97 -10.78
C ASN A 31 28.32 2.57 -10.27
N ARG A 32 29.12 1.56 -10.62
CA ARG A 32 28.93 0.21 -10.11
C ARG A 32 29.03 0.15 -8.59
N LEU A 33 30.06 0.76 -8.01
CA LEU A 33 30.25 0.81 -6.56
C LEU A 33 29.09 1.53 -5.85
N LEU A 34 28.62 2.64 -6.43
CA LEU A 34 27.48 3.39 -5.89
C LEU A 34 26.19 2.58 -5.98
N LEU A 35 25.95 1.87 -7.09
CA LEU A 35 24.79 1.00 -7.24
C LEU A 35 24.82 -0.17 -6.26
N GLU A 36 25.97 -0.81 -6.09
CA GLU A 36 26.16 -1.86 -5.07
C GLU A 36 25.90 -1.30 -3.67
N ARG A 37 26.36 -0.08 -3.38
CA ARG A 37 26.13 0.57 -2.09
C ARG A 37 24.65 0.94 -1.87
N ILE A 38 23.98 1.43 -2.90
CA ILE A 38 22.54 1.72 -2.87
C ILE A 38 21.76 0.42 -2.66
N ALA A 39 22.11 -0.67 -3.34
CA ALA A 39 21.46 -1.97 -3.17
C ALA A 39 21.64 -2.53 -1.75
N GLN A 40 22.83 -2.35 -1.15
CA GLN A 40 23.10 -2.71 0.25
C GLN A 40 22.28 -1.87 1.23
N LEU A 41 22.24 -0.55 1.04
CA LEU A 41 21.56 0.39 1.94
C LEU A 41 20.03 0.28 1.85
N ASN A 42 19.51 0.02 0.66
CA ASN A 42 18.08 -0.16 0.44
C ASN A 42 17.59 -1.57 0.79
N GLY A 43 18.48 -2.45 1.27
CA GLY A 43 18.12 -3.79 1.73
C GLY A 43 17.35 -4.58 0.69
N SER A 44 18.00 -4.98 -0.42
CA SER A 44 17.46 -5.93 -1.41
C SER A 44 16.05 -5.58 -1.92
N ALA A 45 15.99 -4.62 -2.85
CA ALA A 45 14.89 -4.56 -3.80
C ALA A 45 15.46 -4.22 -5.17
N ILE A 46 15.98 -5.25 -5.84
CA ILE A 46 16.32 -5.19 -7.26
C ILE A 46 14.99 -4.97 -8.01
N PRO A 47 14.91 -4.11 -9.05
CA PRO A 47 13.69 -3.93 -9.86
C PRO A 47 13.13 -5.25 -10.40
N HIS A 48 13.97 -6.27 -10.56
CA HIS A 48 13.58 -7.64 -10.90
C HIS A 48 12.73 -8.32 -9.80
N GLU A 49 13.13 -8.21 -8.53
CA GLU A 49 12.38 -8.76 -7.39
C GLU A 49 11.02 -8.08 -7.24
N GLN A 50 10.95 -6.77 -7.50
CA GLN A 50 9.66 -6.07 -7.54
C GLN A 50 8.75 -6.57 -8.67
N SER A 51 9.31 -6.84 -9.87
CA SER A 51 8.55 -7.40 -10.99
C SER A 51 8.06 -8.82 -10.73
N GLU A 52 8.88 -9.65 -10.07
CA GLU A 52 8.53 -11.01 -9.69
C GLU A 52 7.46 -11.03 -8.59
N LEU A 53 7.56 -10.14 -7.60
CA LEU A 53 6.53 -9.96 -6.58
C LEU A 53 5.20 -9.48 -7.19
N THR A 54 5.21 -8.59 -8.17
CA THR A 54 3.97 -8.17 -8.85
C THR A 54 3.34 -9.33 -9.60
N PHE A 55 4.13 -10.12 -10.33
CA PHE A 55 3.64 -11.29 -11.06
C PHE A 55 3.06 -12.36 -10.11
N LEU A 56 3.75 -12.65 -9.00
CA LEU A 56 3.27 -13.60 -7.98
C LEU A 56 1.97 -13.13 -7.32
N LYS A 57 1.82 -11.82 -7.06
CA LYS A 57 0.57 -11.25 -6.52
C LYS A 57 -0.60 -11.41 -7.49
N GLU A 58 -0.37 -11.19 -8.78
CA GLU A 58 -1.40 -11.39 -9.81
C GLU A 58 -1.85 -12.86 -9.91
N LEU A 59 -0.90 -13.79 -9.84
CA LEU A 59 -1.19 -15.23 -9.85
C LEU A 59 -2.06 -15.63 -8.65
N LEU A 60 -1.71 -15.14 -7.44
CA LEU A 60 -2.49 -15.38 -6.23
C LEU A 60 -3.89 -14.75 -6.30
N ALA A 61 -4.01 -13.53 -6.84
CA ALA A 61 -5.30 -12.87 -7.00
C ALA A 61 -6.24 -13.68 -7.92
N ARG A 62 -5.71 -14.21 -9.02
CA ARG A 62 -6.45 -15.07 -9.93
C ARG A 62 -6.90 -16.37 -9.25
N GLN A 63 -5.99 -17.05 -8.56
CA GLN A 63 -6.30 -18.29 -7.85
C GLN A 63 -7.36 -18.06 -6.75
N ASN A 64 -7.23 -16.98 -5.98
CA ASN A 64 -8.22 -16.61 -4.97
C ASN A 64 -9.59 -16.29 -5.60
N GLN A 65 -9.62 -15.65 -6.77
CA GLN A 65 -10.85 -15.40 -7.49
C GLN A 65 -11.48 -16.70 -8.03
N GLU A 66 -10.69 -17.66 -8.48
CA GLU A 66 -11.19 -18.97 -8.92
C GLU A 66 -11.72 -19.80 -7.73
N GLN A 67 -11.04 -19.76 -6.58
CA GLN A 67 -11.42 -20.53 -5.39
C GLN A 67 -12.58 -19.90 -4.60
N PHE A 68 -12.61 -18.57 -4.49
CA PHE A 68 -13.55 -17.85 -3.62
C PHE A 68 -14.47 -16.90 -4.38
N GLY A 69 -14.29 -16.69 -5.68
CA GLY A 69 -15.09 -15.73 -6.45
C GLY A 69 -16.54 -16.15 -6.67
N SER A 70 -16.84 -17.45 -6.66
CA SER A 70 -18.21 -17.98 -6.74
C SER A 70 -18.96 -17.93 -5.41
N SER A 71 -18.24 -17.90 -4.28
CA SER A 71 -18.80 -17.82 -2.91
C SER A 71 -18.67 -16.43 -2.28
N SER A 72 -18.07 -15.46 -2.98
CA SER A 72 -17.98 -14.09 -2.51
C SER A 72 -19.35 -13.42 -2.66
N GLU A 73 -20.15 -13.45 -1.59
CA GLU A 73 -21.28 -12.53 -1.39
C GLU A 73 -20.74 -11.08 -1.32
N LYS A 74 -20.36 -10.52 -2.47
CA LYS A 74 -20.22 -9.06 -2.59
C LYS A 74 -21.62 -8.50 -2.37
N SER A 75 -21.89 -8.05 -1.15
CA SER A 75 -23.08 -7.27 -0.79
C SER A 75 -23.28 -6.17 -1.82
N ARG A 76 -24.24 -6.35 -2.72
CA ARG A 76 -24.84 -5.24 -3.46
C ARG A 76 -25.68 -4.48 -2.45
N HIS A 77 -25.09 -3.50 -1.76
CA HIS A 77 -25.88 -2.48 -1.10
C HIS A 77 -26.65 -1.72 -2.21
N PRO A 78 -28.00 -1.76 -2.25
CA PRO A 78 -28.72 -0.87 -3.14
C PRO A 78 -28.64 0.52 -2.53
N ASN A 79 -27.94 1.41 -3.23
CA ASN A 79 -27.95 2.82 -2.95
C ASN A 79 -29.40 3.30 -3.07
N LYS A 80 -29.99 3.73 -1.96
CA LYS A 80 -31.41 4.02 -1.83
C LYS A 80 -31.62 5.52 -1.85
N GLU A 81 -31.42 6.15 -2.99
CA GLU A 81 -31.71 7.57 -3.19
C GLU A 81 -32.36 7.80 -4.56
N THR A 82 -33.43 8.62 -4.55
CA THR A 82 -34.26 9.14 -5.67
C THR A 82 -35.34 8.18 -6.18
N GLN A 83 -36.56 8.23 -5.65
CA GLN A 83 -37.69 9.16 -5.94
C GLN A 83 -38.35 8.98 -7.31
N THR A 84 -39.66 8.68 -7.21
CA THR A 84 -40.80 9.09 -8.04
C THR A 84 -40.96 8.55 -9.47
N ASP A 85 -42.01 7.74 -9.55
CA ASP A 85 -43.09 7.75 -10.55
C ASP A 85 -42.92 7.04 -11.91
N GLN A 86 -43.90 6.17 -12.12
CA GLN A 86 -44.52 5.70 -13.36
C GLN A 86 -44.03 4.39 -13.99
N ASP A 87 -44.92 3.41 -13.77
CA ASP A 87 -45.51 2.48 -14.75
C ASP A 87 -44.62 1.51 -15.49
N GLY A 88 -44.89 0.21 -15.26
CA GLY A 88 -44.57 -0.78 -16.28
C GLY A 88 -44.42 -2.20 -15.78
N GLN A 89 -45.55 -2.89 -15.70
CA GLN A 89 -45.69 -4.31 -15.96
C GLN A 89 -45.26 -5.30 -14.85
N GLN A 90 -46.32 -5.75 -14.19
CA GLN A 90 -46.44 -6.91 -13.32
C GLN A 90 -46.02 -8.18 -14.08
N ASP A 91 -45.23 -9.02 -13.45
CA ASP A 91 -45.27 -10.46 -13.69
C ASP A 91 -45.58 -11.17 -12.36
N ALA A 92 -46.89 -11.35 -12.15
CA ALA A 92 -47.44 -12.11 -11.04
C ALA A 92 -47.31 -13.60 -11.37
N GLY A 93 -46.37 -14.29 -10.72
CA GLY A 93 -46.13 -15.68 -11.13
C GLY A 93 -45.22 -16.53 -10.26
N LYS A 94 -45.11 -16.29 -8.95
CA LYS A 94 -44.69 -17.36 -8.01
C LYS A 94 -45.02 -16.98 -6.57
N PRO A 95 -45.63 -17.88 -5.77
CA PRO A 95 -45.70 -17.67 -4.34
C PRO A 95 -44.27 -17.61 -3.82
N ASP A 96 -43.88 -16.45 -3.31
CA ASP A 96 -42.61 -16.25 -2.65
C ASP A 96 -42.57 -17.25 -1.49
N LYS A 97 -41.81 -18.33 -1.64
CA LYS A 97 -41.64 -19.32 -0.57
C LYS A 97 -41.00 -18.55 0.56
N LYS A 98 -41.81 -18.14 1.56
CA LYS A 98 -41.37 -17.44 2.78
C LYS A 98 -40.06 -18.10 3.20
N ARG A 99 -38.95 -17.38 2.99
CA ARG A 99 -37.61 -17.93 3.17
C ARG A 99 -37.57 -18.44 4.60
N ARG A 100 -37.38 -19.75 4.76
CA ARG A 100 -37.21 -20.42 6.05
C ARG A 100 -35.79 -20.14 6.55
N GLY A 101 -35.49 -18.86 6.71
CA GLY A 101 -34.28 -18.40 7.38
C GLY A 101 -34.70 -17.78 8.69
N HIS A 102 -33.96 -18.06 9.75
CA HIS A 102 -34.03 -17.19 10.92
C HIS A 102 -33.59 -15.80 10.45
N GLY A 103 -34.46 -14.81 10.62
CA GLY A 103 -34.03 -13.42 10.52
C GLY A 103 -32.92 -13.16 11.55
N PRO A 104 -32.13 -12.10 11.39
CA PRO A 104 -31.12 -11.74 12.38
C PRO A 104 -31.79 -11.72 13.75
N SER A 105 -31.34 -12.60 14.64
CA SER A 105 -31.81 -12.65 16.02
C SER A 105 -31.40 -11.34 16.69
N GLU A 106 -32.27 -10.80 17.54
CA GLU A 106 -31.90 -9.64 18.35
C GLU A 106 -30.64 -9.97 19.15
N GLN A 107 -29.64 -9.11 19.05
CA GLN A 107 -28.41 -9.27 19.81
C GLN A 107 -28.68 -8.90 21.27
N LEU A 108 -28.34 -9.81 22.18
CA LEU A 108 -28.42 -9.55 23.62
C LEU A 108 -27.50 -8.39 23.98
N GLN A 109 -28.00 -7.48 24.81
CA GLN A 109 -27.17 -6.42 25.37
C GLN A 109 -26.12 -7.05 26.28
N LEU A 110 -24.86 -6.77 25.98
CA LEU A 110 -23.74 -7.19 26.82
C LEU A 110 -23.74 -6.36 28.10
N LEU A 111 -23.32 -6.99 29.20
CA LEU A 111 -23.12 -6.28 30.46
C LEU A 111 -21.99 -5.27 30.29
N VAL A 112 -22.28 -3.99 30.52
CA VAL A 112 -21.26 -2.93 30.58
C VAL A 112 -20.76 -2.88 32.03
N VAL A 113 -19.44 -2.97 32.20
CA VAL A 113 -18.76 -2.88 33.49
C VAL A 113 -17.80 -1.70 33.43
N ASP A 114 -18.01 -0.72 34.29
CA ASP A 114 -17.09 0.40 34.45
C ASP A 114 -15.84 -0.07 35.22
N GLN A 115 -14.66 0.23 34.68
CA GLN A 115 -13.39 -0.10 35.32
C GLN A 115 -12.55 1.18 35.48
N ASP A 116 -12.45 1.65 36.71
CA ASP A 116 -11.61 2.78 37.08
C ASP A 116 -10.13 2.36 37.02
N HIS A 117 -9.33 3.16 36.30
CA HIS A 117 -7.89 2.98 36.19
C HIS A 117 -7.18 4.18 36.84
N PRO A 118 -6.95 4.16 38.16
CA PRO A 118 -6.29 5.27 38.85
C PRO A 118 -4.80 5.36 38.47
N LEU A 119 -4.26 6.58 38.50
CA LEU A 119 -2.83 6.79 38.33
C LEU A 119 -2.05 6.17 39.50
N PRO A 120 -1.05 5.32 39.23
CA PRO A 120 -0.18 4.77 40.26
C PRO A 120 0.74 5.86 40.84
N ASP A 121 1.18 5.68 42.08
CA ASP A 121 1.85 6.73 42.86
C ASP A 121 3.16 7.23 42.24
N ASP A 122 3.87 6.36 41.52
CA ASP A 122 5.08 6.67 40.76
C ASP A 122 4.83 7.60 39.56
N GLN A 123 3.59 7.65 39.07
CA GLN A 123 3.17 8.47 37.93
C GLN A 123 2.41 9.73 38.36
N ARG A 124 2.24 9.96 39.67
CA ARG A 124 1.60 11.17 40.22
C ARG A 124 2.49 12.41 40.23
N THR A 125 3.72 12.30 39.71
CA THR A 125 4.69 13.40 39.67
C THR A 125 5.05 13.73 38.23
N CYS A 126 4.90 15.00 37.83
CA CYS A 126 5.32 15.47 36.52
C CYS A 126 6.85 15.43 36.40
N PRO A 127 7.43 14.75 35.39
CA PRO A 127 8.89 14.64 35.24
C PRO A 127 9.58 15.95 34.85
N GLN A 128 8.82 16.97 34.42
CA GLN A 128 9.37 18.24 33.93
C GLN A 128 9.30 19.38 34.94
N CYS A 129 8.22 19.47 35.72
CA CYS A 129 8.05 20.53 36.72
C CYS A 129 8.01 20.01 38.17
N HIS A 130 8.08 18.69 38.37
CA HIS A 130 7.96 18.01 39.67
C HIS A 130 6.67 18.32 40.45
N GLY A 131 5.67 18.90 39.79
CA GLY A 131 4.34 19.11 40.37
C GLY A 131 3.58 17.80 40.50
N THR A 132 2.72 17.72 41.53
CA THR A 132 1.77 16.62 41.69
C THR A 132 0.66 16.75 40.65
N VAL A 133 0.42 15.70 39.88
CA VAL A 133 -0.69 15.63 38.92
C VAL A 133 -1.90 15.01 39.58
N GLU A 134 -3.02 15.73 39.55
CA GLU A 134 -4.31 15.24 40.01
C GLU A 134 -4.98 14.41 38.91
N PRO A 135 -5.73 13.35 39.27
CA PRO A 135 -6.51 12.60 38.31
C PRO A 135 -7.56 13.51 37.68
N MET A 136 -7.56 13.59 36.36
CA MET A 136 -8.65 14.23 35.61
C MET A 136 -9.82 13.25 35.61
N GLY A 137 -10.92 13.65 36.24
CA GLY A 137 -12.21 12.97 36.14
C GLY A 137 -12.83 13.15 34.76
#